data_AF-A0A6C0ZN45-F1
#
_entry.id   AF-A0A6C0ZN45-F1
#
_cell.length_a   1.000
_cell.length_b   1.000
_cell.length_c   1.000
_cell.angle_alpha   90.00
_cell.angle_beta   90.00
_cell.angle_gamma   90.00
#
_symmetry.space_group_name_H-M   'P 1'
#
loop_
_entity.id
_entity.type
_entity.pdbx_description
1 polymer ?
#
loop_
_entity_poly.entity_id
_entity_poly.type
_entity_poly.pdbx_seq_one_letter_code
_entity_poly.pdbx_strand_id
1 'polypeptide(L)'
;LSITSMFLGSTITITSNHWIMAWTGLEINTLAILPLISKSHHPRAIEAATKYFLVQAAASALLLFSSMTNAWYTGQWDVTQLTHPTSCLLLTTAISIKLGLVPFHFWF
;
A
#
# COMPACT_ATOMS: atom_id res chain seq x y z
N LEU A 1 2.44 -3.44 -20.17
CA LEU A 1 2.41 -4.31 -18.97
C LEU A 1 2.40 -3.49 -17.68
N SER A 2 3.46 -2.76 -17.33
CA SER A 2 3.47 -1.95 -16.09
C SER A 2 2.33 -0.91 -15.98
N ILE A 3 2.07 -0.15 -17.03
CA ILE A 3 0.99 0.87 -17.02
C ILE A 3 -0.39 0.22 -16.89
N THR A 4 -0.64 -0.85 -17.63
CA THR A 4 -1.90 -1.61 -17.56
C THR A 4 -2.12 -2.22 -16.17
N SER A 5 -1.06 -2.73 -15.52
CA SER A 5 -1.16 -3.21 -14.14
C SER A 5 -1.42 -2.10 -13.13
N MET A 6 -0.89 -0.89 -13.32
CA MET A 6 -1.21 0.25 -12.44
C MET A 6 -2.69 0.66 -12.52
N PHE A 7 -3.27 0.67 -13.72
CA PHE A 7 -4.70 0.90 -13.88
C PHE A 7 -5.53 -0.22 -13.23
N LEU A 8 -5.13 -1.47 -13.44
CA LEU A 8 -5.78 -2.63 -12.84
C LEU A 8 -5.74 -2.57 -11.31
N GLY A 9 -4.57 -2.35 -10.70
CA GLY A 9 -4.40 -2.30 -9.25
C GLY A 9 -5.25 -1.20 -8.62
N SER A 10 -5.24 0.00 -9.22
CA SER A 10 -6.09 1.11 -8.78
C SER A 10 -7.58 0.79 -8.90
N THR A 11 -8.00 0.15 -9.99
CA THR A 11 -9.40 -0.26 -10.19
C THR A 11 -9.82 -1.29 -9.14
N ILE A 12 -8.99 -2.30 -8.87
CA ILE A 12 -9.25 -3.32 -7.84
C ILE A 12 -9.41 -2.66 -6.46
N THR A 13 -8.52 -1.73 -6.10
CA THR A 13 -8.62 -1.05 -4.80
C THR A 13 -9.91 -0.23 -4.69
N ILE A 14 -10.29 0.53 -5.72
CA ILE A 14 -11.49 1.39 -5.70
C ILE A 14 -12.78 0.57 -5.65
N THR A 15 -12.86 -0.57 -6.33
CA THR A 15 -14.08 -1.38 -6.41
C THR A 15 -14.19 -2.44 -5.30
N SER A 16 -13.15 -2.63 -4.50
CA SER A 16 -13.12 -3.66 -3.46
C SER A 16 -14.01 -3.33 -2.26
N ASN A 17 -14.72 -4.34 -1.76
CA ASN A 17 -15.46 -4.29 -0.49
C ASN A 17 -14.76 -5.10 0.62
N HIS A 18 -13.66 -5.79 0.30
CA HIS A 18 -12.93 -6.65 1.22
C HIS A 18 -11.48 -6.19 1.35
N TRP A 19 -10.98 -6.05 2.58
CA TRP A 19 -9.64 -5.49 2.86
C TRP A 19 -8.50 -6.19 2.12
N ILE A 20 -8.51 -7.53 2.04
CA ILE A 20 -7.50 -8.29 1.29
C ILE A 20 -7.50 -7.97 -0.21
N MET A 21 -8.68 -7.73 -0.80
CA MET A 21 -8.77 -7.37 -2.21
C MET A 21 -8.27 -5.93 -2.42
N ALA A 22 -8.64 -5.01 -1.53
CA ALA A 22 -8.12 -3.65 -1.53
C ALA A 22 -6.58 -3.63 -1.47
N TRP A 23 -6.02 -4.42 -0.55
CA TRP A 23 -4.57 -4.60 -0.35
C TRP A 23 -3.89 -5.17 -1.59
N THR A 24 -4.48 -6.20 -2.21
CA THR A 24 -3.93 -6.80 -3.44
C THR A 24 -3.82 -5.77 -4.57
N GLY A 25 -4.82 -4.89 -4.72
CA GLY A 25 -4.75 -3.80 -5.71
C GLY A 25 -3.59 -2.82 -5.43
N LEU A 26 -3.34 -2.50 -4.17
CA LEU A 26 -2.22 -1.64 -3.77
C LEU A 26 -0.84 -2.30 -3.95
N GLU A 27 -0.74 -3.62 -3.76
CA GLU A 27 0.48 -4.39 -4.05
C GLU A 27 0.78 -4.44 -5.55
N ILE A 28 -0.24 -4.66 -6.39
CA ILE A 28 -0.10 -4.61 -7.85
C ILE A 28 0.46 -3.25 -8.26
N ASN A 29 -0.05 -2.14 -7.71
CA ASN A 29 0.48 -0.80 -7.97
C ASN A 29 1.94 -0.65 -7.53
N THR A 30 2.29 -1.19 -6.36
CA THR A 30 3.65 -1.12 -5.81
C THR A 30 4.66 -1.85 -6.68
N LEU A 31 4.33 -3.05 -7.15
CA LEU A 31 5.21 -3.84 -8.02
C LEU A 31 5.26 -3.30 -9.45
N ALA A 32 4.12 -2.81 -9.97
CA ALA A 32 4.02 -2.32 -11.33
C ALA A 32 4.90 -1.10 -11.62
N ILE A 33 5.15 -0.25 -10.62
CA ILE A 33 5.93 0.98 -10.79
C ILE A 33 7.44 0.77 -10.74
N LEU A 34 7.92 -0.32 -10.11
CA LEU A 34 9.38 -0.57 -9.96
C LEU A 34 10.13 -0.57 -11.30
N PRO A 35 9.66 -1.24 -12.37
CA PRO A 35 10.34 -1.22 -13.66
C PRO A 35 10.35 0.17 -14.32
N LEU A 36 9.38 1.03 -13.98
CA LEU A 36 9.33 2.40 -14.49
C LEU A 36 10.38 3.28 -13.80
N ILE A 37 10.59 3.11 -12.49
CA ILE A 37 11.61 3.84 -11.72
C ILE A 37 13.02 3.39 -12.14
N SER A 38 13.26 2.09 -12.28
CA SER A 38 14.58 1.53 -12.59
C SER A 38 14.94 1.52 -14.08
N LYS A 39 14.14 2.16 -14.95
CA LYS A 39 14.27 2.07 -16.42
C LYS A 39 15.63 2.51 -16.95
N SER A 40 16.25 3.52 -16.34
CA SER A 40 17.54 4.05 -16.79
C SER A 40 18.74 3.19 -16.35
N HIS A 41 18.53 2.18 -15.50
CA HIS A 41 19.57 1.30 -14.93
C HIS A 41 20.75 2.03 -14.26
N HIS A 42 20.63 3.33 -13.99
CA HIS A 42 21.64 4.11 -13.28
C HIS A 42 21.62 3.77 -11.78
N PRO A 43 22.76 3.75 -11.07
CA PRO A 43 22.80 3.43 -9.63
C PRO A 43 21.80 4.23 -8.79
N ARG A 44 21.64 5.52 -9.08
CA ARG A 44 20.64 6.39 -8.44
C ARG A 44 19.19 5.95 -8.67
N ALA A 45 18.87 5.44 -9.86
CA ALA A 45 17.53 4.94 -10.18
C ALA A 45 17.24 3.62 -9.45
N ILE A 46 18.25 2.77 -9.31
CA ILE A 46 18.16 1.54 -8.51
C ILE A 46 17.95 1.89 -7.04
N GLU A 47 18.74 2.82 -6.50
CA GLU A 47 18.60 3.28 -5.11
C GLU A 47 17.19 3.85 -4.84
N ALA A 48 16.66 4.67 -5.76
CA ALA A 48 15.30 5.20 -5.67
C ALA A 48 14.25 4.08 -5.70
N ALA A 49 14.38 3.09 -6.59
CA ALA A 49 13.48 1.94 -6.65
C ALA A 49 13.54 1.10 -5.36
N THR A 50 14.72 0.90 -4.78
CA THR A 50 14.89 0.16 -3.52
C THR A 50 14.26 0.92 -2.34
N LYS A 51 14.50 2.24 -2.22
CA LYS A 51 13.86 3.07 -1.18
C LYS A 51 12.34 3.01 -1.28
N TYR A 52 11.82 3.21 -2.50
CA TYR A 52 10.39 3.10 -2.77
C TYR A 52 9.83 1.74 -2.33
N PHE A 53 10.46 0.65 -2.78
CA PHE A 53 9.99 -0.70 -2.47
C PHE A 53 9.94 -0.97 -0.97
N LEU A 54 11.02 -0.67 -0.23
CA LEU A 54 11.11 -0.95 1.19
C LEU A 54 10.04 -0.19 1.99
N VAL A 55 9.86 1.10 1.70
CA VAL A 55 8.87 1.92 2.41
C VAL A 55 7.45 1.49 2.08
N GLN A 56 7.17 1.21 0.80
CA GLN A 56 5.84 0.78 0.39
C GLN A 56 5.49 -0.63 0.89
N ALA A 57 6.47 -1.55 0.97
CA ALA A 57 6.29 -2.87 1.55
C ALA A 57 5.98 -2.78 3.06
N ALA A 58 6.69 -1.91 3.80
CA ALA A 58 6.40 -1.66 5.22
C ALA A 58 5.00 -1.07 5.42
N ALA A 59 4.60 -0.10 4.60
CA ALA A 59 3.26 0.46 4.63
C ALA A 59 2.18 -0.58 4.30
N SER A 60 2.48 -1.47 3.35
CA SER A 60 1.59 -2.55 2.97
C SER A 60 1.39 -3.59 4.08
N ALA A 61 2.47 -3.96 4.76
CA ALA A 61 2.42 -4.82 5.93
C ALA A 61 1.60 -4.19 7.08
N LEU A 62 1.76 -2.89 7.33
CA LEU A 62 0.95 -2.16 8.32
C LEU A 62 -0.54 -2.13 7.94
N LEU A 63 -0.87 -1.99 6.65
CA LEU A 63 -2.25 -2.05 6.18
C LEU A 63 -2.87 -3.43 6.42
N LEU A 64 -2.15 -4.51 6.08
CA LEU A 64 -2.59 -5.87 6.41
C LEU A 64 -2.76 -6.05 7.92
N PHE A 65 -1.80 -5.59 8.71
CA PHE A 65 -1.86 -5.70 10.17
C PHE A 65 -3.05 -4.93 10.75
N SER A 66 -3.36 -3.75 10.23
CA SER A 66 -4.59 -3.01 10.57
C SER A 66 -5.85 -3.83 10.26
N SER A 67 -5.95 -4.40 9.04
CA SER A 67 -7.11 -5.20 8.64
C SER A 67 -7.27 -6.48 9.46
N MET A 68 -6.17 -7.18 9.77
CA MET A 68 -6.17 -8.37 10.64
C MET A 68 -6.61 -8.02 12.05
N THR A 69 -6.10 -6.92 12.60
CA THR A 69 -6.48 -6.46 13.93
C THR A 69 -7.97 -6.13 13.96
N ASN A 70 -8.49 -5.42 12.93
CA ASN A 70 -9.91 -5.11 12.85
C ASN A 70 -10.77 -6.37 12.75
N ALA A 71 -10.43 -7.29 11.84
CA ALA A 71 -11.15 -8.55 11.66
C ALA A 71 -11.10 -9.46 12.90
N TRP A 72 -10.03 -9.39 13.69
CA TRP A 72 -9.95 -10.09 14.96
C TRP A 72 -11.00 -9.60 15.97
N TYR A 73 -11.30 -8.30 15.99
CA TYR A 73 -12.30 -7.73 16.90
C TYR A 73 -13.72 -7.80 16.36
N THR A 74 -13.94 -7.63 15.05
CA THR A 74 -15.28 -7.56 14.45
C THR A 74 -15.74 -8.89 13.85
N GLY A 75 -14.83 -9.82 13.58
CA GLY A 75 -15.10 -11.06 12.85
C GLY A 75 -15.34 -10.85 11.35
N GLN A 76 -15.11 -9.64 10.81
CA GLN A 76 -15.43 -9.27 9.44
C GLN A 76 -14.24 -8.58 8.74
N TRP A 77 -14.14 -8.74 7.43
CA TRP A 77 -13.08 -8.16 6.59
C TRP A 77 -13.59 -7.03 5.68
N ASP A 78 -14.79 -6.54 5.94
CA ASP A 78 -15.43 -5.45 5.20
C ASP A 78 -14.63 -4.14 5.36
N VAL A 79 -14.41 -3.45 4.24
CA VAL A 79 -13.70 -2.16 4.19
C VAL A 79 -14.45 -1.08 4.99
N THR A 80 -15.78 -1.14 5.01
CA THR A 80 -16.63 -0.12 5.66
C THR A 80 -16.64 -0.22 7.19
N GLN A 81 -16.22 -1.34 7.76
CA GLN A 81 -16.33 -1.61 9.20
C GLN A 81 -14.99 -1.49 9.93
N LEU A 82 -14.30 -0.37 9.79
CA LEU A 82 -13.07 -0.08 10.54
C LEU A 82 -13.39 0.59 11.88
N THR A 83 -13.69 -0.23 12.90
CA THR A 83 -14.27 0.28 14.17
C THR A 83 -13.28 0.26 15.34
N HIS A 84 -12.23 -0.56 15.27
CA HIS A 84 -11.27 -0.66 16.37
C HIS A 84 -10.24 0.49 16.31
N PRO A 85 -10.07 1.29 17.38
CA PRO A 85 -9.26 2.52 17.35
C PRO A 85 -7.79 2.26 16.98
N THR A 86 -7.21 1.15 17.43
CA THR A 86 -5.84 0.76 17.05
C THR A 86 -5.74 0.45 15.55
N SER A 87 -6.75 -0.20 14.98
CA SER A 87 -6.78 -0.51 13.54
C SER A 87 -6.93 0.76 12.71
N CYS A 88 -7.76 1.72 13.17
CA CYS A 88 -7.86 3.05 12.56
C CYS A 88 -6.51 3.76 12.54
N LEU A 89 -5.82 3.81 13.68
CA LEU A 89 -4.50 4.43 13.78
C LEU A 89 -3.50 3.75 12.83
N LEU A 90 -3.43 2.41 12.84
CA LEU A 90 -2.54 1.66 11.96
C LEU A 90 -2.87 1.90 10.48
N LEU A 91 -4.14 1.94 10.09
CA LEU A 91 -4.54 2.22 8.72
C LEU A 91 -4.12 3.63 8.31
N THR A 92 -4.39 4.63 9.15
CA THR A 92 -4.01 6.02 8.87
C THR A 92 -2.51 6.16 8.74
N THR A 93 -1.72 5.52 9.60
CA THR A 93 -0.26 5.52 9.46
C THR A 93 0.20 4.84 8.18
N ALA A 94 -0.37 3.68 7.83
CA ALA A 94 -0.05 2.97 6.58
C ALA A 94 -0.33 3.83 5.35
N ILE A 95 -1.51 4.46 5.27
CA ILE A 95 -1.88 5.35 4.17
C ILE A 95 -0.97 6.59 4.14
N SER A 96 -0.65 7.16 5.30
CA SER A 96 0.25 8.31 5.40
C SER A 96 1.65 8.00 4.87
N ILE A 97 2.18 6.80 5.16
CA ILE A 97 3.45 6.32 4.61
C ILE A 97 3.33 6.13 3.08
N LYS A 98 2.26 5.48 2.60
CA LYS A 98 2.05 5.26 1.15
C LYS A 98 2.02 6.56 0.35
N LEU A 99 1.40 7.60 0.90
CA LEU A 99 1.28 8.93 0.29
C LEU A 99 2.51 9.83 0.51
N GLY A 100 3.41 9.48 1.44
CA GLY A 100 4.55 10.33 1.80
C GLY A 100 4.16 11.57 2.61
N LEU A 101 3.12 11.49 3.44
CA LEU A 101 2.71 12.59 4.33
C LEU A 101 3.71 12.78 5.48
N VAL A 102 3.78 13.99 6.04
CA VAL A 102 4.57 14.27 7.27
C VAL A 102 4.09 13.38 8.43
N PRO A 103 4.99 12.73 9.19
CA PRO A 103 6.46 12.79 9.18
C PRO A 103 7.16 11.78 8.25
N PHE A 104 6.43 11.01 7.45
CA PHE A 104 6.92 9.89 6.61
C PHE A 104 7.32 10.29 5.18
N HIS A 105 7.68 11.55 4.93
CA HIS A 105 7.95 12.10 3.60
C HIS A 105 9.39 11.88 3.10
N PHE A 106 10.31 11.39 3.94
CA PHE A 106 11.76 11.34 3.64
C PHE A 106 12.19 10.43 2.49
N TRP A 107 11.30 9.56 1.99
CA TRP A 107 11.60 8.67 0.87
C TRP A 107 11.17 9.23 -0.49
N PHE A 108 10.31 10.26 -0.49
CA PHE A 108 9.87 10.99 -1.67
C PHE A 108 10.92 12.02 -2.08
#